data_AF-A0A2W4CIP9-F1
#
_entry.id   AF-A0A2W4CIP9-F1
#
_cell.length_a   1.000
_cell.length_b   1.000
_cell.length_c   1.000
_cell.angle_alpha   90.00
_cell.angle_beta   90.00
_cell.angle_gamma   90.00
#
_symmetry.space_group_name_H-M   'P 1'
#
loop_
_entity.id
_entity.type
_entity.pdbx_description
1 polymer ?
#
loop_
_entity_poly.entity_id
_entity_poly.type
_entity_poly.pdbx_seq_one_letter_code
_entity_poly.pdbx_strand_id
1 'polypeptide(L)'
;MARDSLKPDEQADWSSQSLLADLQDASFKYFIEVVNPQNGLVRDRNRVGAPASIAATGMGFSALPIGVARSVVSREEAAEYTLRTLRFL
;
A
#
# COMPACT_ATOMS: atom_id res chain seq x y z
N MET A 1 25.61 13.13 20.02
CA MET A 1 24.60 13.58 19.04
C MET A 1 23.26 13.17 19.60
N ALA A 2 22.41 14.16 19.92
CA ALA A 2 21.29 14.03 20.84
C ALA A 2 20.25 12.99 20.35
N ARG A 3 19.87 12.07 21.26
CA ARG A 3 18.64 11.29 21.13
C ARG A 3 17.49 12.27 21.30
N ASP A 4 16.88 12.62 20.19
CA ASP A 4 15.66 13.43 20.17
C ASP A 4 14.64 12.78 21.10
N SER A 5 14.28 13.53 22.14
CA SER A 5 13.38 13.06 23.18
C SER A 5 11.98 13.13 22.60
N LEU A 6 11.48 12.00 22.12
CA LEU A 6 10.05 11.80 21.89
C LEU A 6 9.34 12.16 23.21
N LYS A 7 8.68 13.32 23.22
CA LYS A 7 7.74 13.67 24.29
C LYS A 7 6.68 12.56 24.32
N PRO A 8 6.21 12.11 25.49
CA PRO A 8 5.02 11.26 25.54
C PRO A 8 3.91 12.03 24.83
N ASP A 9 3.45 11.46 23.74
CA ASP A 9 2.30 11.91 22.98
C ASP A 9 1.09 11.93 23.93
N GLU A 10 0.56 13.14 24.10
CA GLU A 10 -0.71 13.43 24.76
C GLU A 10 -1.77 12.48 24.22
N GLN A 11 -2.03 11.40 24.98
CA GLN A 11 -2.89 10.24 24.69
C GLN A 11 -3.28 10.13 23.21
N ALA A 12 -2.36 9.67 22.35
CA ALA A 12 -2.77 9.17 21.05
C ALA A 12 -3.83 8.09 21.29
N ASP A 13 -5.07 8.34 20.85
CA ASP A 13 -6.12 7.34 20.92
C ASP A 13 -5.79 6.29 19.85
N TRP A 14 -4.98 5.31 20.27
CA TRP A 14 -4.58 4.15 19.47
C TRP A 14 -5.76 3.29 19.01
N SER A 15 -6.96 3.54 19.56
CA SER A 15 -8.22 2.91 19.17
C SER A 15 -9.14 3.81 18.35
N SER A 16 -8.70 5.03 18.01
CA SER A 16 -9.50 5.96 17.22
C SER A 16 -9.69 5.47 15.79
N GLN A 17 -10.90 5.69 15.26
CA GLN A 17 -11.23 5.37 13.87
C GLN A 17 -10.39 6.18 12.87
N SER A 18 -9.98 7.40 13.25
CA SER A 18 -9.10 8.24 12.44
C SER A 18 -7.71 7.61 12.28
N LEU A 19 -7.10 7.12 13.38
CA LEU A 19 -5.81 6.46 13.29
C LEU A 19 -5.88 5.18 12.45
N LEU A 20 -6.95 4.39 12.63
CA LEU A 20 -7.16 3.20 11.80
C LEU A 20 -7.30 3.55 10.32
N ALA A 21 -7.99 4.62 9.98
CA ALA A 21 -8.11 5.10 8.61
C ALA A 21 -6.74 5.52 8.05
N ASP A 22 -5.96 6.29 8.79
CA ASP A 22 -4.62 6.72 8.39
C ASP A 22 -3.68 5.52 8.18
N LEU A 23 -3.72 4.54 9.08
CA LEU A 23 -2.92 3.32 8.98
C LEU A 23 -3.33 2.46 7.78
N GLN A 24 -4.62 2.35 7.50
CA GLN A 24 -5.13 1.64 6.33
C GLN A 24 -4.68 2.33 5.03
N ASP A 25 -4.76 3.65 4.96
CA ASP A 25 -4.36 4.41 3.78
C ASP A 25 -2.83 4.34 3.58
N ALA A 26 -2.04 4.45 4.66
CA ALA A 26 -0.60 4.27 4.61
C ALA A 26 -0.19 2.84 4.19
N SER A 27 -0.93 1.83 4.66
CA SER A 27 -0.70 0.43 4.26
C SER A 27 -1.07 0.20 2.79
N PHE A 28 -2.16 0.80 2.32
CA PHE A 28 -2.59 0.71 0.93
C PHE A 28 -1.57 1.33 -0.03
N LYS A 29 -0.96 2.47 0.34
CA LYS A 29 0.07 3.15 -0.47
C LYS A 29 1.21 2.24 -0.91
N TYR A 30 1.56 1.24 -0.11
CA TYR A 30 2.54 0.23 -0.50
C TYR A 30 2.22 -0.39 -1.87
N PHE A 31 0.98 -0.82 -2.10
CA PHE A 31 0.60 -1.55 -3.31
C PHE A 31 0.57 -0.68 -4.59
N ILE A 32 0.51 0.65 -4.44
CA ILE A 32 0.52 1.60 -5.55
C ILE A 32 1.91 2.24 -5.77
N GLU A 33 2.69 2.45 -4.71
CA GLU A 33 4.01 3.11 -4.81
C GLU A 33 5.14 2.14 -5.15
N VAL A 34 5.07 0.89 -4.66
CA VAL A 34 6.16 -0.09 -4.86
C VAL A 34 5.87 -1.12 -5.95
N VAL A 35 4.79 -0.93 -6.71
CA VAL A 35 4.51 -1.74 -7.90
C VAL A 35 5.48 -1.41 -9.02
N ASN A 36 5.91 -2.41 -9.78
CA ASN A 36 6.58 -2.18 -11.04
C ASN A 36 5.56 -1.71 -12.10
N PRO A 37 5.68 -0.49 -12.64
CA PRO A 37 4.72 0.06 -13.60
C PRO A 37 4.71 -0.67 -14.95
N GLN A 38 5.74 -1.45 -15.28
CA GLN A 38 5.84 -2.17 -16.55
C GLN A 38 5.05 -3.48 -16.55
N ASN A 39 5.03 -4.19 -15.41
CA ASN A 39 4.43 -5.53 -15.33
C ASN A 39 3.44 -5.72 -14.17
N GLY A 40 3.22 -4.70 -13.34
CA GLY A 40 2.25 -4.74 -12.26
C GLY A 40 2.61 -5.66 -11.09
N LEU A 41 3.85 -6.15 -11.00
CA LEU A 41 4.30 -6.96 -9.87
C LEU A 41 4.67 -6.09 -8.67
N VAL A 42 4.34 -6.57 -7.47
CA VAL A 42 4.65 -5.89 -6.20
C VAL A 42 6.00 -6.40 -5.66
N ARG A 43 6.83 -5.50 -5.15
CA ARG A 43 8.08 -5.86 -4.46
C ARG A 43 7.80 -6.70 -3.23
N ASP A 44 8.74 -7.56 -2.83
CA ASP A 44 8.64 -8.35 -1.60
C ASP A 44 8.76 -7.49 -0.33
N ARG A 45 9.46 -6.35 -0.42
CA ARG A 45 9.73 -5.44 0.70
C ARG A 45 9.97 -4.02 0.21
N ASN A 46 9.84 -3.04 1.11
CA ASN A 46 10.06 -1.64 0.81
C ASN A 46 11.55 -1.27 0.70
N ARG A 47 12.25 -1.89 -0.26
CA ARG A 47 13.64 -1.58 -0.60
C ARG A 47 13.77 -1.51 -2.12
N VAL A 48 14.49 -0.50 -2.60
CA VAL A 48 14.83 -0.38 -4.02
C VAL A 48 15.61 -1.61 -4.46
N GLY A 49 15.22 -2.18 -5.61
CA GLY A 49 15.84 -3.40 -6.16
C GLY A 49 15.40 -4.71 -5.50
N ALA A 50 14.43 -4.69 -4.58
CA ALA A 50 13.85 -5.93 -4.05
C ALA A 50 13.17 -6.74 -5.17
N PRO A 51 13.23 -8.10 -5.11
CA PRO A 51 12.54 -8.95 -6.05
C PRO A 51 11.02 -8.79 -5.92
N ALA A 52 10.28 -9.25 -6.94
CA ALA A 52 8.83 -9.35 -6.87
C ALA A 52 8.38 -10.47 -5.93
N SER A 53 7.21 -10.31 -5.30
CA SER A 53 6.58 -11.33 -4.46
C SER A 53 5.20 -11.69 -4.99
N ILE A 54 4.96 -12.98 -5.23
CA ILE A 54 3.67 -13.49 -5.69
C ILE A 54 2.58 -13.29 -4.63
N ALA A 55 2.93 -13.46 -3.35
CA ALA A 55 2.01 -13.23 -2.24
C ALA A 55 1.64 -11.76 -2.10
N ALA A 56 2.63 -10.85 -2.17
CA ALA A 56 2.36 -9.40 -2.13
C ALA A 56 1.54 -8.95 -3.34
N THR A 57 1.81 -9.50 -4.53
CA THR A 57 1.06 -9.20 -5.75
C THR A 57 -0.40 -9.66 -5.64
N GLY A 58 -0.64 -10.88 -5.15
CA GLY A 58 -1.99 -11.37 -4.87
C GLY A 58 -2.74 -10.53 -3.83
N MET A 59 -2.05 -10.13 -2.76
CA MET A 59 -2.63 -9.21 -1.75
C MET A 59 -2.99 -7.85 -2.36
N GLY A 60 -2.17 -7.35 -3.29
CA GLY A 60 -2.45 -6.14 -4.05
C GLY A 60 -3.81 -6.20 -4.77
N PHE A 61 -4.14 -7.32 -5.41
CA PHE A 61 -5.45 -7.49 -6.05
C PHE A 61 -6.62 -7.40 -5.05
N SER A 62 -6.46 -7.95 -3.85
CA SER A 62 -7.46 -7.83 -2.78
C SER A 62 -7.56 -6.39 -2.22
N ALA A 63 -6.45 -5.66 -2.20
CA ALA A 63 -6.39 -4.29 -1.72
C ALA A 63 -7.05 -3.28 -2.69
N LEU A 64 -6.93 -3.49 -4.01
CA LEU A 64 -7.43 -2.55 -5.02
C LEU A 64 -8.92 -2.20 -4.88
N PRO A 65 -9.87 -3.15 -4.75
CA PRO A 65 -11.27 -2.82 -4.51
C PRO A 65 -11.51 -2.00 -3.23
N ILE A 66 -10.71 -2.23 -2.19
CA ILE A 66 -10.78 -1.46 -0.93
C ILE A 66 -10.32 -0.02 -1.18
N GLY A 67 -9.23 0.16 -1.92
CA GLY A 67 -8.75 1.48 -2.35
C GLY A 67 -9.79 2.24 -3.17
N VAL A 68 -10.49 1.56 -4.08
CA VAL A 68 -11.59 2.14 -4.87
C VAL A 68 -12.75 2.56 -3.97
N ALA A 69 -13.21 1.67 -3.06
CA ALA A 69 -14.30 1.97 -2.14
C ALA A 69 -14.00 3.15 -1.20
N ARG A 70 -12.72 3.36 -0.88
CA ARG A 70 -12.22 4.46 -0.05
C ARG A 70 -11.80 5.70 -0.87
N SER A 71 -12.00 5.69 -2.19
CA SER A 71 -11.60 6.78 -3.10
C SER A 71 -10.10 7.13 -3.06
N VAL A 72 -9.24 6.16 -2.71
CA VAL A 72 -7.78 6.31 -2.69
C VAL A 72 -7.18 6.10 -4.10
N VAL A 73 -7.85 5.31 -4.93
CA VAL A 73 -7.51 5.06 -6.34
C VAL A 73 -8.81 5.00 -7.15
N SER A 74 -8.78 5.44 -8.41
CA SER A 74 -9.96 5.29 -9.28
C SER A 74 -10.20 3.83 -9.66
N ARG A 75 -11.44 3.51 -10.06
CA ARG A 75 -11.79 2.18 -10.53
C ARG A 75 -11.03 1.84 -11.81
N GLU A 76 -10.79 2.83 -12.66
CA GLU A 76 -10.09 2.72 -13.94
C GLU A 76 -8.61 2.40 -13.71
N GLU A 77 -7.93 3.14 -12.82
CA GLU A 77 -6.54 2.86 -12.44
C GLU A 77 -6.38 1.47 -11.80
N ALA A 78 -7.32 1.08 -10.93
CA ALA A 78 -7.32 -0.25 -10.34
C ALA A 78 -7.49 -1.35 -11.40
N ALA A 79 -8.41 -1.17 -12.35
CA ALA A 79 -8.62 -2.12 -13.43
C ALA A 79 -7.41 -2.21 -14.37
N GLU A 80 -6.78 -1.08 -14.70
CA GLU A 80 -5.58 -1.04 -15.53
C GLU A 80 -4.40 -1.74 -14.85
N TYR A 81 -4.20 -1.50 -13.55
CA TYR A 81 -3.24 -2.24 -12.75
C TYR A 81 -3.48 -3.74 -12.86
N THR A 82 -4.71 -4.20 -12.57
CA THR A 82 -5.04 -5.63 -12.56
C THR A 82 -4.80 -6.25 -13.93
N LEU A 83 -5.28 -5.60 -14.99
CA LEU A 83 -5.12 -6.09 -16.36
C LEU A 83 -3.65 -6.18 -16.77
N ARG A 84 -2.84 -5.18 -16.40
CA ARG A 84 -1.39 -5.19 -16.67
C ARG A 84 -0.71 -6.38 -15.99
N THR A 85 -0.99 -6.61 -14.71
CA THR A 85 -0.40 -7.73 -13.97
C THR A 85 -0.82 -9.07 -14.57
N LEU A 86 -2.12 -9.26 -14.87
CA LEU A 86 -2.62 -10.51 -15.43
C LEU A 86 -2.13 -10.81 -16.84
N ARG A 87 -1.76 -9.79 -17.63
CA ARG A 87 -1.14 -9.99 -18.96
C ARG A 87 0.33 -10.37 -18.90
N PHE A 88 1.00 -10.07 -17.79
CA PHE A 88 2.39 -10.44 -17.58
C PHE A 88 2.55 -11.89 -17.11
N LEU A 89 1.60 -12.37 -16.29
CA LEU A 89 1.54 -13.75 -15.82
C LEU A 89 1.23 -14.73 -16.97
#